data_AF-A0A958SZC2-F1
#
_entry.id   AF-A0A958SZC2-F1
#
_cell.length_a   1.000
_cell.length_b   1.000
_cell.length_c   1.000
_cell.angle_alpha   90.00
_cell.angle_beta   90.00
_cell.angle_gamma   90.00
#
_symmetry.space_group_name_H-M   'P 1'
#
loop_
_entity.id
_entity.type
_entity.pdbx_description
1 polymer ?
#
loop_
_entity_poly.entity_id
_entity_poly.type
_entity_poly.pdbx_seq_one_letter_code
_entity_poly.pdbx_strand_id
1 'polypeptide(L)'
;NKTRLSEAEIKDWKEVADGMYFPYTEEHQVYLQQDGFLDKELIAVSHLDKKQRPINQHWSWDRILRSPYIKQADTLQGFYFFEDHFTTEELERHFDFYEPFTVHESSLSPCVHSIQAAKLDRMEQAYTFYLRTSRLDLDDYNKEVHEGLHITSMAGTWMSIVEGFGGMRVKNDRLVFEPRIPKQWDGYSFKINFRNQVLKVKVSQEGTQFELEGNSELKIMVNGKVVAISPHNLIKV
;
A
#
# COMPACT_ATOMS: atom_id res chain seq x y z
N ASN A 1 23.55 -31.00 6.57
CA ASN A 1 23.57 -29.72 5.83
C ASN A 1 22.90 -29.92 4.46
N LYS A 2 21.59 -29.67 4.32
CA LYS A 2 20.79 -30.07 3.14
C LYS A 2 21.01 -29.16 1.92
N THR A 3 21.31 -27.88 2.17
CA THR A 3 21.52 -26.86 1.14
C THR A 3 22.97 -26.72 0.70
N ARG A 4 23.91 -27.30 1.46
CA ARG A 4 25.38 -27.18 1.25
C ARG A 4 25.88 -25.73 1.21
N LEU A 5 25.19 -24.81 1.91
CA LEU A 5 25.60 -23.43 2.04
C LEU A 5 26.98 -23.34 2.73
N SER A 6 27.91 -22.63 2.09
CA SER A 6 29.26 -22.41 2.61
C SER A 6 29.39 -21.08 3.35
N GLU A 7 30.38 -20.98 4.23
CA GLU A 7 30.71 -19.72 4.92
C GLU A 7 31.19 -18.64 3.93
N ALA A 8 31.86 -19.04 2.84
CA ALA A 8 32.28 -18.13 1.79
C ALA A 8 31.08 -17.48 1.09
N GLU A 9 30.06 -18.26 0.71
CA GLU A 9 28.83 -17.70 0.10
C GLU A 9 28.13 -16.71 1.03
N ILE A 10 28.04 -17.01 2.34
CA ILE A 10 27.43 -16.11 3.31
C ILE A 10 28.23 -14.80 3.41
N LYS A 11 29.56 -14.87 3.34
CA LYS A 11 30.43 -13.69 3.33
C LYS A 11 30.19 -12.86 2.08
N ASP A 12 30.13 -13.48 0.91
CA ASP A 12 29.88 -12.80 -0.36
C ASP A 12 28.51 -12.12 -0.38
N TRP A 13 27.46 -12.77 0.15
CA TRP A 13 26.14 -12.16 0.27
C TRP A 13 26.13 -10.93 1.17
N LYS A 14 26.89 -10.98 2.27
CA LYS A 14 27.04 -9.83 3.16
C LYS A 14 27.77 -8.68 2.47
N GLU A 15 28.84 -8.96 1.73
CA GLU A 15 29.55 -7.94 0.96
C GLU A 15 28.64 -7.24 -0.06
N VAL A 16 27.80 -8.01 -0.76
CA VAL A 16 26.79 -7.45 -1.69
C VAL A 16 25.73 -6.63 -0.95
N ALA A 17 25.24 -7.11 0.20
CA ALA A 17 24.24 -6.39 0.98
C ALA A 17 24.78 -5.06 1.55
N ASP A 18 26.00 -5.08 2.09
CA ASP A 18 26.67 -3.91 2.65
C ASP A 18 27.07 -2.89 1.56
N GLY A 19 27.30 -3.35 0.33
CA GLY A 19 27.71 -2.53 -0.83
C GLY A 19 26.60 -2.22 -1.84
N MET A 20 25.33 -2.56 -1.54
CA MET A 20 24.23 -2.35 -2.48
C MET A 20 24.01 -0.86 -2.74
N TYR A 21 24.05 -0.45 -4.00
CA TYR A 21 23.75 0.91 -4.42
C TYR A 21 22.23 1.12 -4.53
N PHE A 22 21.73 2.18 -3.90
CA PHE A 22 20.36 2.63 -4.02
C PHE A 22 20.37 4.04 -4.62
N PRO A 23 19.85 4.24 -5.84
CA PRO A 23 19.90 5.54 -6.49
C PRO A 23 19.03 6.53 -5.71
N TYR A 24 19.62 7.64 -5.28
CA TYR A 24 18.97 8.67 -4.47
C TYR A 24 19.30 10.05 -5.02
N THR A 25 18.31 10.93 -5.07
CA THR A 25 18.49 12.34 -5.47
C THR A 25 18.36 13.26 -4.27
N GLU A 26 19.39 14.06 -4.03
CA GLU A 26 19.38 15.08 -2.96
C GLU A 26 18.42 16.23 -3.27
N GLU A 27 18.21 16.56 -4.55
CA GLU A 27 17.34 17.66 -4.96
C GLU A 27 15.88 17.42 -4.58
N HIS A 28 15.39 16.20 -4.84
CA HIS A 28 14.02 15.81 -4.50
C HIS A 28 13.91 15.03 -3.18
N GLN A 29 15.05 14.63 -2.60
CA GLN A 29 15.14 13.82 -1.39
C GLN A 29 14.37 12.49 -1.50
N VAL A 30 14.46 11.84 -2.67
CA VAL A 30 13.80 10.55 -2.95
C VAL A 30 14.76 9.53 -3.57
N TYR A 31 14.49 8.25 -3.33
CA TYR A 31 15.05 7.17 -4.11
C TYR A 31 14.48 7.19 -5.53
N LEU A 32 15.35 7.06 -6.52
CA LEU A 32 14.96 6.97 -7.92
C LEU A 32 14.48 5.56 -8.26
N GLN A 33 13.45 5.45 -9.09
CA GLN A 33 12.98 4.16 -9.59
C GLN A 33 14.09 3.44 -10.38
N GLN A 34 14.89 4.19 -11.12
CA GLN A 34 16.12 3.74 -11.77
C GLN A 34 17.06 4.92 -12.04
N ASP A 35 18.33 4.62 -12.31
CA ASP A 35 19.26 5.63 -12.85
C ASP A 35 18.69 6.23 -14.15
N GLY A 36 18.84 7.56 -14.28
CA GLY A 36 18.32 8.31 -15.43
C GLY A 36 16.80 8.53 -15.43
N PHE A 37 16.08 8.23 -14.35
CA PHE A 37 14.64 8.57 -14.26
C PHE A 37 14.40 10.07 -14.44
N LEU A 38 15.25 10.91 -13.85
CA LEU A 38 15.14 12.37 -13.92
C LEU A 38 15.51 12.95 -15.30
N ASP A 39 16.17 12.18 -16.17
CA ASP A 39 16.49 12.60 -17.54
C ASP A 39 15.26 12.55 -18.47
N LYS A 40 14.16 11.98 -17.98
CA LYS A 40 12.88 11.90 -18.70
C LYS A 40 12.19 13.26 -18.71
N GLU A 41 11.34 13.48 -19.69
CA GLU A 41 10.44 14.63 -19.70
C GLU A 41 9.34 14.45 -18.65
N LEU A 42 9.56 14.95 -17.43
CA LEU A 42 8.68 14.78 -16.28
C LEU A 42 7.38 15.61 -16.40
N ILE A 43 6.41 15.06 -17.13
CA ILE A 43 5.05 15.59 -17.25
C ILE A 43 4.09 14.71 -16.46
N ALA A 44 3.36 15.30 -15.52
CA ALA A 44 2.36 14.59 -14.72
C ALA A 44 1.19 14.05 -15.58
N VAL A 45 0.62 12.93 -15.15
CA VAL A 45 -0.53 12.27 -15.80
C VAL A 45 -1.74 13.19 -15.92
N SER A 46 -1.90 14.16 -15.02
CA SER A 46 -2.97 15.16 -15.07
C SER A 46 -2.92 16.05 -16.32
N HIS A 47 -1.75 16.21 -16.95
CA HIS A 47 -1.58 16.95 -18.20
C HIS A 47 -1.70 16.07 -19.46
N LEU A 48 -1.83 14.75 -19.30
CA LEU A 48 -2.03 13.84 -20.42
C LEU A 48 -3.49 13.92 -20.91
N ASP A 49 -3.69 14.07 -22.22
CA ASP A 49 -5.02 14.01 -22.82
C ASP A 49 -5.70 12.67 -22.48
N LYS A 50 -6.90 12.73 -21.89
CA LYS A 50 -7.70 11.55 -21.52
C LYS A 50 -7.97 10.63 -22.71
N LYS A 51 -8.00 11.15 -23.95
CA LYS A 51 -8.17 10.34 -25.17
C LYS A 51 -6.98 9.42 -25.46
N GLN A 52 -5.83 9.68 -24.86
CA GLN A 52 -4.64 8.85 -24.99
C GLN A 52 -4.56 7.74 -23.93
N ARG A 53 -5.59 7.60 -23.08
CA ARG A 53 -5.61 6.62 -21.97
C ARG A 53 -6.60 5.47 -22.22
N PRO A 54 -6.20 4.22 -21.91
CA PRO A 54 -4.92 3.84 -21.27
C PRO A 54 -3.75 3.80 -22.28
N ILE A 55 -2.56 4.21 -21.84
CA ILE A 55 -1.42 4.41 -22.76
C ILE A 55 -0.95 3.10 -23.39
N ASN A 56 -1.10 1.96 -22.69
CA ASN A 56 -0.82 0.63 -23.24
C ASN A 56 -1.64 0.27 -24.49
N GLN A 57 -2.79 0.91 -24.71
CA GLN A 57 -3.68 0.68 -25.86
C GLN A 57 -3.56 1.75 -26.96
N HIS A 58 -2.94 2.91 -26.65
CA HIS A 58 -2.90 4.06 -27.55
C HIS A 58 -1.49 4.47 -28.00
N TRP A 59 -0.45 4.07 -27.27
CA TRP A 59 0.93 4.47 -27.54
C TRP A 59 1.78 3.30 -28.04
N SER A 60 2.80 3.61 -28.83
CA SER A 60 3.83 2.64 -29.16
C SER A 60 4.70 2.35 -27.93
N TRP A 61 5.23 1.13 -27.84
CA TRP A 61 5.97 0.67 -26.68
C TRP A 61 7.22 1.52 -26.38
N ASP A 62 7.93 1.96 -27.43
CA ASP A 62 9.09 2.84 -27.31
C ASP A 62 8.73 4.19 -26.70
N ARG A 63 7.53 4.73 -26.98
CA ARG A 63 7.05 5.99 -26.40
C ARG A 63 6.75 5.82 -24.92
N ILE A 64 6.10 4.71 -24.53
CA ILE A 64 5.82 4.38 -23.13
C ILE A 64 7.13 4.28 -22.35
N LEU A 65 8.09 3.49 -22.83
CA LEU A 65 9.36 3.23 -22.11
C LEU A 65 10.20 4.49 -21.90
N ARG A 66 10.21 5.44 -22.85
CA ARG A 66 10.95 6.70 -22.69
C ARG A 66 10.21 7.75 -21.85
N SER A 67 8.89 7.63 -21.71
CA SER A 67 8.06 8.56 -20.92
C SER A 67 8.31 8.44 -19.41
N PRO A 68 7.83 9.39 -18.58
CA PRO A 68 7.90 9.29 -17.13
C PRO A 68 6.79 8.42 -16.53
N TYR A 69 5.87 7.89 -17.35
CA TYR A 69 4.66 7.27 -16.85
C TYR A 69 4.91 5.89 -16.27
N ILE A 70 4.51 5.71 -15.02
CA ILE A 70 4.72 4.49 -14.25
C ILE A 70 3.42 3.68 -14.29
N LYS A 71 3.51 2.42 -14.72
CA LYS A 71 2.33 1.53 -14.83
C LYS A 71 1.65 1.30 -13.48
N GLN A 72 2.44 1.12 -12.42
CA GLN A 72 1.99 0.73 -11.09
C GLN A 72 2.95 1.18 -9.98
N ALA A 73 2.62 0.92 -8.71
CA ALA A 73 3.56 1.19 -7.63
C ALA A 73 4.86 0.39 -7.84
N ASP A 74 5.99 1.08 -7.75
CA ASP A 74 7.34 0.51 -7.91
C ASP A 74 8.21 0.90 -6.71
N THR A 75 8.81 2.09 -6.70
CA THR A 75 9.45 2.64 -5.49
C THR A 75 8.46 2.67 -4.33
N LEU A 76 7.23 3.14 -4.59
CA LEU A 76 6.13 3.13 -3.61
C LEU A 76 5.71 1.73 -3.15
N GLN A 77 5.97 0.67 -3.93
CA GLN A 77 5.73 -0.71 -3.48
C GLN A 77 6.73 -1.11 -2.39
N GLY A 78 7.99 -0.67 -2.53
CA GLY A 78 9.02 -0.86 -1.50
C GLY A 78 8.64 -0.17 -0.19
N PHE A 79 8.19 1.08 -0.27
CA PHE A 79 7.69 1.84 0.90
C PHE A 79 6.46 1.21 1.54
N TYR A 80 5.58 0.57 0.78
CA TYR A 80 4.48 -0.20 1.36
C TYR A 80 4.97 -1.42 2.15
N PHE A 81 5.92 -2.19 1.63
CA PHE A 81 6.43 -3.39 2.33
C PHE A 81 7.24 -3.06 3.59
N PHE A 82 8.01 -1.98 3.55
CA PHE A 82 8.93 -1.59 4.61
C PHE A 82 8.54 -0.24 5.24
N GLU A 83 7.23 0.04 5.32
CA GLU A 83 6.68 1.33 5.78
C GLU A 83 7.30 1.79 7.12
N ASP A 84 7.56 0.85 8.03
CA ASP A 84 8.09 1.13 9.36
C ASP A 84 9.60 1.37 9.42
N HIS A 85 10.30 1.24 8.29
CA HIS A 85 11.71 1.62 8.16
C HIS A 85 11.89 3.10 7.77
N PHE A 86 10.80 3.80 7.45
CA PHE A 86 10.82 5.18 6.97
C PHE A 86 9.98 6.09 7.86
N THR A 87 10.36 7.36 7.89
CA THR A 87 9.60 8.44 8.52
C THR A 87 8.35 8.77 7.70
N THR A 88 7.35 9.40 8.33
CA THR A 88 6.13 9.81 7.60
C THR A 88 6.46 10.85 6.54
N GLU A 89 7.43 11.73 6.81
CA GLU A 89 7.92 12.74 5.89
C GLU A 89 8.63 12.12 4.68
N GLU A 90 9.41 11.04 4.87
CA GLU A 90 9.98 10.28 3.75
C GLU A 90 8.90 9.62 2.90
N LEU A 91 7.93 8.95 3.53
CA LEU A 91 6.80 8.35 2.82
C LEU A 91 6.05 9.40 2.00
N GLU A 92 5.79 10.57 2.59
CA GLU A 92 5.09 11.68 1.94
C GLU A 92 5.85 12.20 0.71
N ARG A 93 7.15 12.49 0.85
CA ARG A 93 7.97 12.98 -0.27
C ARG A 93 7.98 12.01 -1.45
N HIS A 94 8.12 10.71 -1.18
CA HIS A 94 8.12 9.71 -2.25
C HIS A 94 6.74 9.58 -2.90
N PHE A 95 5.68 9.61 -2.09
CA PHE A 95 4.32 9.55 -2.59
C PHE A 95 4.00 10.76 -3.49
N ASP A 96 4.34 11.97 -3.04
CA ASP A 96 4.15 13.22 -3.79
C ASP A 96 4.96 13.26 -5.09
N PHE A 97 6.14 12.65 -5.10
CA PHE A 97 6.96 12.58 -6.30
C PHE A 97 6.38 11.59 -7.32
N TYR A 98 6.01 10.36 -6.91
CA TYR A 98 5.69 9.27 -7.84
C TYR A 98 4.22 9.15 -8.22
N GLU A 99 3.28 9.49 -7.34
CA GLU A 99 1.84 9.37 -7.63
C GLU A 99 1.44 10.16 -8.88
N PRO A 100 1.90 11.42 -9.09
CA PRO A 100 1.51 12.20 -10.27
C PRO A 100 1.96 11.61 -11.60
N PHE A 101 2.99 10.73 -11.60
CA PHE A 101 3.49 10.05 -12.79
C PHE A 101 2.88 8.65 -12.96
N THR A 102 2.06 8.17 -12.03
CA THR A 102 1.52 6.81 -12.06
C THR A 102 0.17 6.76 -12.80
N VAL A 103 0.08 5.97 -13.88
CA VAL A 103 -1.16 5.83 -14.67
C VAL A 103 -2.17 4.83 -14.07
N HIS A 104 -1.66 3.97 -13.18
CA HIS A 104 -2.37 2.86 -12.55
C HIS A 104 -3.06 1.93 -13.58
N GLU A 105 -2.33 1.58 -14.64
CA GLU A 105 -2.77 0.63 -15.70
C GLU A 105 -2.40 -0.81 -15.32
N SER A 106 -2.41 -1.08 -14.02
CA SER A 106 -2.29 -2.39 -13.40
C SER A 106 -3.26 -2.42 -12.24
N SER A 107 -4.02 -3.50 -12.10
CA SER A 107 -4.96 -3.69 -11.00
C SER A 107 -4.32 -3.66 -9.61
N LEU A 108 -3.01 -3.93 -9.52
CA LEU A 108 -2.24 -3.90 -8.28
C LEU A 108 -1.91 -2.47 -7.79
N SER A 109 -2.06 -1.47 -8.65
CA SER A 109 -1.58 -0.12 -8.33
C SER A 109 -2.48 0.65 -7.35
N PRO A 110 -3.82 0.74 -7.56
CA PRO A 110 -4.64 1.63 -6.74
C PRO A 110 -4.71 1.22 -5.27
N CYS A 111 -4.70 -0.07 -4.94
CA CYS A 111 -4.77 -0.50 -3.54
C CYS A 111 -3.53 -0.05 -2.74
N VAL A 112 -2.34 -0.16 -3.30
CA VAL A 112 -1.09 0.29 -2.66
C VAL A 112 -1.09 1.80 -2.44
N HIS A 113 -1.61 2.57 -3.41
CA HIS A 113 -1.75 4.02 -3.26
C HIS A 113 -2.85 4.40 -2.27
N SER A 114 -3.95 3.64 -2.20
CA SER A 114 -4.99 3.80 -1.19
C SER A 114 -4.44 3.62 0.22
N ILE A 115 -3.60 2.60 0.43
CA ILE A 115 -3.01 2.30 1.74
C ILE A 115 -2.04 3.41 2.17
N GLN A 116 -1.17 3.85 1.27
CA GLN A 116 -0.22 4.93 1.57
C GLN A 116 -0.91 6.28 1.76
N ALA A 117 -1.89 6.63 0.92
CA ALA A 117 -2.68 7.84 1.13
C ALA A 117 -3.41 7.83 2.49
N ALA A 118 -3.94 6.69 2.92
CA ALA A 118 -4.53 6.56 4.25
C ALA A 118 -3.48 6.74 5.37
N LYS A 119 -2.28 6.17 5.20
CA LYS A 119 -1.16 6.34 6.13
C LYS A 119 -0.72 7.80 6.27
N LEU A 120 -0.78 8.55 5.18
CA LEU A 120 -0.46 9.98 5.11
C LEU A 120 -1.64 10.90 5.52
N ASP A 121 -2.72 10.33 6.07
CA ASP A 121 -3.95 11.04 6.45
C ASP A 121 -4.68 11.75 5.29
N ARG A 122 -4.42 11.34 4.05
CA ARG A 122 -5.03 11.88 2.82
C ARG A 122 -6.29 11.11 2.44
N MET A 123 -7.26 11.08 3.35
CA MET A 123 -8.41 10.16 3.27
C MET A 123 -9.31 10.32 2.04
N GLU A 124 -9.43 11.53 1.47
CA GLU A 124 -10.17 11.73 0.21
C GLU A 124 -9.47 11.05 -0.98
N GLN A 125 -8.14 11.17 -1.05
CA GLN A 125 -7.33 10.52 -2.08
C GLN A 125 -7.33 9.01 -1.87
N ALA A 126 -7.18 8.55 -0.62
CA ALA A 126 -7.27 7.14 -0.26
C ALA A 126 -8.62 6.54 -0.68
N TYR A 127 -9.73 7.24 -0.40
CA TYR A 127 -11.06 6.79 -0.80
C TYR A 127 -11.24 6.74 -2.33
N THR A 128 -10.68 7.70 -3.05
CA THR A 128 -10.68 7.70 -4.52
C THR A 128 -9.96 6.48 -5.09
N PHE A 129 -8.79 6.13 -4.54
CA PHE A 129 -8.07 4.92 -4.93
C PHE A 129 -8.80 3.64 -4.53
N TYR A 130 -9.42 3.61 -3.35
CA TYR A 130 -10.26 2.51 -2.89
C TYR A 130 -11.40 2.24 -3.89
N LEU A 131 -12.10 3.27 -4.37
CA LEU A 131 -13.16 3.10 -5.37
C LEU A 131 -12.62 2.50 -6.66
N ARG A 132 -11.43 2.94 -7.11
CA ARG A 132 -10.80 2.39 -8.31
C ARG A 132 -10.41 0.92 -8.17
N THR A 133 -9.93 0.46 -7.00
CA THR A 133 -9.62 -0.97 -6.79
C THR A 133 -10.87 -1.82 -6.59
N SER A 134 -11.84 -1.34 -5.81
CA SER A 134 -13.05 -2.10 -5.42
C SER A 134 -14.08 -2.21 -6.54
N ARG A 135 -14.05 -1.28 -7.49
CA ARG A 135 -14.97 -1.23 -8.63
C ARG A 135 -14.27 -1.45 -9.97
N LEU A 136 -13.00 -1.89 -9.96
CA LEU A 136 -12.19 -2.05 -11.18
C LEU A 136 -12.94 -2.85 -12.26
N ASP A 137 -13.40 -4.05 -11.91
CA ASP A 137 -14.11 -4.93 -12.84
C ASP A 137 -15.57 -4.51 -13.05
N LEU A 138 -16.21 -3.91 -12.04
CA LEU A 138 -17.62 -3.51 -12.11
C LEU A 138 -17.86 -2.32 -13.04
N ASP A 139 -16.91 -1.38 -13.08
CA ASP A 139 -16.98 -0.16 -13.89
C ASP A 139 -16.02 -0.21 -15.10
N ASP A 140 -15.36 -1.35 -15.33
CA ASP A 140 -14.38 -1.60 -16.40
C ASP A 140 -13.31 -0.49 -16.55
N TYR A 141 -12.69 -0.11 -15.42
CA TYR A 141 -11.74 1.02 -15.36
C TYR A 141 -10.56 0.90 -16.33
N ASN A 142 -10.10 -0.33 -16.58
CA ASN A 142 -8.98 -0.61 -17.47
C ASN A 142 -9.42 -0.93 -18.92
N LYS A 143 -10.72 -1.06 -19.20
CA LYS A 143 -11.27 -1.46 -20.51
C LYS A 143 -10.82 -2.87 -20.95
N GLU A 144 -10.67 -3.77 -19.99
CA GLU A 144 -10.03 -5.09 -20.14
C GLU A 144 -10.86 -6.22 -19.51
N VAL A 145 -12.03 -5.94 -18.91
CA VAL A 145 -12.85 -6.97 -18.22
C VAL A 145 -13.32 -8.09 -19.14
N HIS A 146 -13.42 -7.82 -20.45
CA HIS A 146 -13.74 -8.84 -21.45
C HIS A 146 -12.68 -9.95 -21.56
N GLU A 147 -11.46 -9.71 -21.07
CA GLU A 147 -10.37 -10.70 -20.99
C GLU A 147 -10.41 -11.54 -19.71
N GLY A 148 -11.17 -11.10 -18.70
CA GLY A 148 -11.33 -11.81 -17.42
C GLY A 148 -11.39 -10.87 -16.22
N LEU A 149 -11.57 -11.48 -15.04
CA LEU A 149 -11.62 -10.75 -13.76
C LEU A 149 -10.22 -10.54 -13.18
N HIS A 150 -9.99 -9.38 -12.56
CA HIS A 150 -8.71 -9.03 -11.96
C HIS A 150 -8.63 -9.55 -10.52
N ILE A 151 -8.34 -10.85 -10.36
CA ILE A 151 -8.31 -11.54 -9.06
C ILE A 151 -7.43 -10.83 -8.01
N THR A 152 -6.30 -10.29 -8.41
CA THR A 152 -5.41 -9.54 -7.50
C THR A 152 -6.02 -8.20 -7.04
N SER A 153 -6.85 -7.54 -7.86
CA SER A 153 -7.60 -6.33 -7.44
C SER A 153 -8.60 -6.63 -6.33
N MET A 154 -9.22 -7.82 -6.38
CA MET A 154 -10.18 -8.24 -5.36
C MET A 154 -9.50 -8.39 -3.99
N ALA A 155 -8.28 -8.93 -3.95
CA ALA A 155 -7.47 -8.94 -2.74
C ALA A 155 -7.09 -7.50 -2.30
N GLY A 156 -6.70 -6.65 -3.27
CA GLY A 156 -6.40 -5.23 -3.03
C GLY A 156 -7.56 -4.44 -2.39
N THR A 157 -8.80 -4.82 -2.66
CA THR A 157 -9.99 -4.24 -2.03
C THR A 157 -10.01 -4.50 -0.52
N TRP A 158 -9.74 -5.74 -0.10
CA TRP A 158 -9.64 -6.09 1.31
C TRP A 158 -8.46 -5.38 1.99
N MET A 159 -7.30 -5.35 1.32
CA MET A 159 -6.10 -4.68 1.84
C MET A 159 -6.34 -3.19 2.07
N SER A 160 -7.02 -2.50 1.14
CA SER A 160 -7.34 -1.07 1.27
C SER A 160 -8.20 -0.78 2.51
N ILE A 161 -9.11 -1.69 2.88
CA ILE A 161 -9.93 -1.57 4.09
C ILE A 161 -9.11 -1.89 5.34
N VAL A 162 -8.38 -3.00 5.35
CA VAL A 162 -7.75 -3.52 6.58
C VAL A 162 -6.41 -2.87 6.86
N GLU A 163 -5.53 -2.82 5.86
CA GLU A 163 -4.20 -2.23 5.96
C GLU A 163 -4.22 -0.73 5.69
N GLY A 164 -5.13 -0.24 4.84
CA GLY A 164 -5.32 1.19 4.60
C GLY A 164 -6.13 1.83 5.72
N PHE A 165 -7.46 1.76 5.64
CA PHE A 165 -8.34 2.45 6.59
C PHE A 165 -8.23 1.91 8.02
N GLY A 166 -8.12 0.59 8.20
CA GLY A 166 -7.89 -0.01 9.52
C GLY A 166 -6.50 0.28 10.09
N GLY A 167 -5.55 0.74 9.26
CA GLY A 167 -4.17 0.96 9.63
C GLY A 167 -3.50 -0.29 10.23
N MET A 168 -3.95 -1.49 9.84
CA MET A 168 -3.50 -2.73 10.46
C MET A 168 -2.08 -3.08 10.04
N ARG A 169 -1.19 -3.29 11.01
CA ARG A 169 0.17 -3.82 10.81
C ARG A 169 0.48 -4.86 11.88
N VAL A 170 1.50 -5.67 11.63
CA VAL A 170 2.14 -6.49 12.67
C VAL A 170 3.53 -5.89 12.93
N LYS A 171 3.79 -5.40 14.14
CA LYS A 171 5.09 -4.86 14.55
C LYS A 171 5.52 -5.48 15.87
N ASN A 172 6.76 -5.97 15.95
CA ASN A 172 7.31 -6.60 17.16
C ASN A 172 6.35 -7.60 17.79
N ASP A 173 5.83 -8.50 16.95
CA ASP A 173 4.93 -9.57 17.36
C ASP A 173 3.54 -9.14 17.89
N ARG A 174 3.11 -7.93 17.52
CA ARG A 174 1.87 -7.32 17.99
C ARG A 174 1.06 -6.74 16.83
N LEU A 175 -0.26 -6.90 16.89
CA LEU A 175 -1.16 -6.16 16.02
C LEU A 175 -1.17 -4.67 16.40
N VAL A 176 -0.98 -3.82 15.40
CA VAL A 176 -1.04 -2.36 15.49
C VAL A 176 -2.18 -1.89 14.61
N PHE A 177 -2.96 -0.92 15.10
CA PHE A 177 -4.06 -0.30 14.37
C PHE A 177 -3.95 1.23 14.47
N GLU A 178 -4.15 1.89 13.35
CA GLU A 178 -4.35 3.34 13.25
C GLU A 178 -5.66 3.60 12.47
N PRO A 179 -6.84 3.33 13.05
CA PRO A 179 -8.09 3.36 12.32
C PRO A 179 -8.42 4.75 11.79
N ARG A 180 -8.96 4.79 10.58
CA ARG A 180 -9.47 5.95 9.86
C ARG A 180 -10.75 5.56 9.14
N ILE A 181 -11.65 6.51 8.93
CA ILE A 181 -12.91 6.26 8.23
C ILE A 181 -13.14 7.33 7.18
N PRO A 182 -13.45 6.97 5.92
CA PRO A 182 -13.89 7.93 4.92
C PRO A 182 -15.19 8.64 5.36
N LYS A 183 -15.33 9.93 5.05
CA LYS A 183 -16.54 10.71 5.40
C LYS A 183 -17.84 10.16 4.78
N GLN A 184 -17.71 9.33 3.73
CA GLN A 184 -18.81 8.74 2.99
C GLN A 184 -19.45 7.55 3.73
N TRP A 185 -18.85 7.06 4.81
CA TRP A 185 -19.29 5.86 5.53
C TRP A 185 -19.66 6.16 6.98
N ASP A 186 -20.72 5.52 7.48
CA ASP A 186 -21.07 5.55 8.90
C ASP A 186 -20.17 4.62 9.73
N GLY A 187 -19.74 3.51 9.12
CA GLY A 187 -18.86 2.55 9.74
C GLY A 187 -18.48 1.41 8.80
N TYR A 188 -17.45 0.66 9.19
CA TYR A 188 -17.04 -0.58 8.54
C TYR A 188 -16.51 -1.56 9.59
N SER A 189 -16.48 -2.84 9.25
CA SER A 189 -15.95 -3.86 10.15
C SER A 189 -15.25 -4.97 9.39
N PHE A 190 -14.24 -5.55 10.03
CA PHE A 190 -13.50 -6.69 9.49
C PHE A 190 -13.06 -7.63 10.63
N LYS A 191 -12.67 -8.85 10.26
CA LYS A 191 -12.10 -9.83 11.18
C LYS A 191 -10.69 -10.20 10.73
N ILE A 192 -9.79 -10.43 11.68
CA ILE A 192 -8.44 -10.94 11.43
C ILE A 192 -8.19 -12.12 12.37
N ASN A 193 -7.65 -13.20 11.83
CA ASN A 193 -7.08 -14.26 12.66
C ASN A 193 -5.60 -13.94 12.90
N PHE A 194 -5.23 -13.73 14.15
CA PHE A 194 -3.85 -13.58 14.58
C PHE A 194 -3.55 -14.63 15.63
N ARG A 195 -2.67 -15.59 15.28
CA ARG A 195 -2.22 -16.67 16.17
C ARG A 195 -3.38 -17.50 16.76
N ASN A 196 -4.32 -17.89 15.90
CA ASN A 196 -5.51 -18.66 16.25
C ASN A 196 -6.50 -17.91 17.15
N GLN A 197 -6.42 -16.58 17.22
CA GLN A 197 -7.40 -15.73 17.88
C GLN A 197 -8.03 -14.80 16.86
N VAL A 198 -9.36 -14.77 16.78
CA VAL A 198 -10.09 -13.95 15.82
C VAL A 198 -10.44 -12.63 16.48
N LEU A 199 -9.81 -11.55 16.02
CA LEU A 199 -10.10 -10.19 16.44
C LEU A 199 -11.11 -9.58 15.45
N LYS A 200 -12.28 -9.18 15.94
CA LYS A 200 -13.22 -8.35 15.20
C LYS A 200 -12.90 -6.89 15.47
N VAL A 201 -12.86 -6.10 14.41
CA VAL A 201 -12.66 -4.65 14.47
C VAL A 201 -13.86 -3.98 13.82
N LYS A 202 -14.46 -3.02 14.51
CA LYS A 202 -15.55 -2.18 13.98
C LYS A 202 -15.16 -0.72 14.15
N VAL A 203 -15.11 0.00 13.05
CA VAL A 203 -14.76 1.42 13.00
C VAL A 203 -16.01 2.20 12.63
N SER A 204 -16.23 3.33 13.29
CA SER A 204 -17.32 4.26 13.03
C SER A 204 -16.82 5.70 13.22
N GLN A 205 -17.66 6.67 12.85
CA GLN A 205 -17.36 8.08 13.10
C GLN A 205 -17.23 8.41 14.60
N GLU A 206 -17.76 7.57 15.49
CA GLU A 206 -17.73 7.76 16.95
C GLU A 206 -16.58 7.03 17.66
N GLY A 207 -15.72 6.34 16.93
CA GLY A 207 -14.60 5.57 17.48
C GLY A 207 -14.54 4.12 17.01
N THR A 208 -13.61 3.36 17.59
CA THR A 208 -13.30 1.98 17.18
C THR A 208 -13.61 0.99 18.28
N GLN A 209 -14.18 -0.13 17.92
CA GLN A 209 -14.52 -1.23 18.80
C GLN A 209 -13.74 -2.49 18.43
N PHE A 210 -13.26 -3.20 19.45
CA PHE A 210 -12.54 -4.46 19.32
C PHE A 210 -13.21 -5.54 20.15
N GLU A 211 -13.39 -6.73 19.56
CA GLU A 211 -13.95 -7.91 20.22
C GLU A 211 -13.09 -9.13 19.89
N LEU A 212 -12.69 -9.88 20.92
CA LEU A 212 -11.85 -11.06 20.76
C LEU A 212 -12.67 -12.36 20.87
N GLU A 213 -12.72 -13.10 19.76
CA GLU A 213 -13.10 -14.52 19.72
C GLU A 213 -11.82 -15.36 19.87
N GLY A 214 -11.46 -15.68 21.11
CA GLY A 214 -10.21 -16.37 21.45
C GLY A 214 -10.24 -16.97 22.85
N ASN A 215 -9.11 -17.53 23.28
CA ASN A 215 -9.01 -18.25 24.56
C ASN A 215 -8.08 -17.55 25.56
N SER A 216 -7.35 -16.52 25.15
CA SER A 216 -6.41 -15.79 26.00
C SER A 216 -6.43 -14.30 25.69
N GLU A 217 -5.91 -13.49 26.62
CA GLU A 217 -5.78 -12.06 26.41
C GLU A 217 -4.91 -11.75 25.18
N LEU A 218 -5.35 -10.80 24.35
CA LEU A 218 -4.57 -10.25 23.25
C LEU A 218 -4.22 -8.79 23.53
N LYS A 219 -2.93 -8.48 23.55
CA LYS A 219 -2.44 -7.10 23.64
C LYS A 219 -2.25 -6.54 22.24
N ILE A 220 -2.95 -5.46 21.91
CA ILE A 220 -2.82 -4.74 20.65
C ILE A 220 -2.31 -3.31 20.91
N MET A 221 -1.85 -2.64 19.87
CA MET A 221 -1.55 -1.22 19.89
C MET A 221 -2.58 -0.47 19.04
N VAL A 222 -3.22 0.55 19.59
CA VAL A 222 -4.21 1.38 18.87
C VAL A 222 -3.79 2.84 19.04
N ASN A 223 -3.49 3.52 17.93
CA ASN A 223 -3.04 4.92 17.93
C ASN A 223 -1.91 5.18 18.96
N GLY A 224 -0.90 4.29 18.98
CA GLY A 224 0.25 4.35 19.89
C GLY A 224 0.00 3.87 21.34
N LYS A 225 -1.24 3.53 21.72
CA LYS A 225 -1.58 3.06 23.08
C LYS A 225 -1.76 1.56 23.12
N VAL A 226 -1.24 0.92 24.16
CA VAL A 226 -1.43 -0.52 24.37
C VAL A 226 -2.80 -0.79 24.97
N VAL A 227 -3.57 -1.68 24.36
CA VAL A 227 -4.90 -2.12 24.80
C VAL A 227 -4.89 -3.62 24.96
N ALA A 228 -5.29 -4.11 26.14
CA ALA A 228 -5.45 -5.54 26.42
C ALA A 228 -6.91 -5.92 26.21
N ILE A 229 -7.17 -6.92 25.36
CA ILE A 229 -8.51 -7.41 25.04
C ILE A 229 -8.64 -8.82 25.59
N SER A 230 -9.54 -9.01 26.55
CA SER A 230 -9.91 -10.35 27.04
C SER A 230 -10.98 -10.97 26.12
N PRO A 231 -11.04 -12.30 26.01
CA PRO A 231 -12.10 -12.99 25.28
C PRO A 231 -13.51 -12.53 25.68
N HIS A 232 -14.41 -12.42 24.69
CA HIS A 232 -15.82 -12.04 24.87
C HIS A 232 -16.07 -10.65 25.47
N ASN A 233 -15.04 -9.81 25.61
CA ASN A 233 -15.19 -8.43 26.02
C ASN A 233 -15.10 -7.48 24.81
N LEU A 234 -16.01 -6.51 24.79
CA LEU A 234 -16.00 -5.41 23.83
C LEU A 234 -15.21 -4.24 24.44
N ILE A 235 -14.20 -3.75 23.72
CA ILE A 235 -13.46 -2.55 24.10
C ILE A 235 -13.72 -1.46 23.06
N LYS A 236 -14.14 -0.27 23.52
CA LYS A 236 -14.26 0.93 22.69
C LYS A 236 -13.07 1.85 22.98
N VAL A 237 -12.40 2.31 21.92
CA VAL A 237 -11.26 3.23 21.95
C VAL A 237 -11.59 4.45 21.10
#